data_AF-A0AAW2Z3C7-F1
#
_entry.id   AF-A0AAW2Z3C7-F1
#
_cell.length_a   1.000
_cell.length_b   1.000
_cell.length_c   1.000
_cell.angle_alpha   90.00
_cell.angle_beta   90.00
_cell.angle_gamma   90.00
#
_symmetry.space_group_name_H-M   'P 1'
#
loop_
_entity.id
_entity.type
_entity.pdbx_description
1 polymer ?
#
loop_
_entity_poly.entity_id
_entity_poly.type
_entity_poly.pdbx_seq_one_letter_code
_entity_poly.pdbx_strand_id
1 'polypeptide(L)'
;MSKRHSSVNTTSKASLYLDNIPRRRSFDSLTKTEAYRSPTFIRHGGISLNIIKSVNLHTKGLRRPKYYVEVAYENENDVKYLERSQILTKHNATIDKQYFFPIENFRNEYIIIKVIERGVLIGSIKRKVRDIARDDFKIEAINLPNTSSGHILVQLNRHKIPASSLP
;
A
#
# COMPACT_ATOMS: atom_id res chain seq x y z
N MET A 1 69.90 8.10 31.93
CA MET A 1 68.77 7.50 32.70
C MET A 1 67.50 7.85 31.93
N SER A 2 66.99 7.03 31.01
CA SER A 2 66.15 5.83 31.21
C SER A 2 65.03 6.01 32.23
N LYS A 3 63.77 6.11 31.78
CA LYS A 3 62.67 5.17 32.11
C LYS A 3 61.43 5.40 31.24
N ARG A 4 60.99 4.31 30.61
CA ARG A 4 59.65 4.07 30.01
C ARG A 4 58.58 4.04 31.11
N HIS A 5 57.31 4.26 30.74
CA HIS A 5 56.09 3.53 31.16
C HIS A 5 54.92 4.11 30.32
N SER A 6 54.27 3.43 29.37
CA SER A 6 53.30 2.32 29.46
C SER A 6 52.03 2.62 30.28
N SER A 7 50.93 2.89 29.54
CA SER A 7 49.52 2.53 29.75
C SER A 7 48.84 2.77 31.10
N VAL A 8 47.70 3.48 31.11
CA VAL A 8 46.45 2.97 31.72
C VAL A 8 45.23 3.47 30.96
N ASN A 9 44.39 2.49 30.66
CA ASN A 9 43.10 2.49 30.01
C ASN A 9 42.01 2.78 31.07
N THR A 10 41.15 3.78 30.87
CA THR A 10 39.85 3.84 31.56
C THR A 10 38.74 4.02 30.55
N THR A 11 38.28 2.87 30.08
CA THR A 11 36.99 2.67 29.44
C THR A 11 35.87 3.16 30.36
N SER A 12 35.20 4.25 29.99
CA SER A 12 33.87 4.54 30.54
C SER A 12 32.88 3.64 29.82
N LYS A 13 32.56 2.51 30.47
CA LYS A 13 31.46 1.62 30.11
C LYS A 13 30.14 2.34 30.31
N ALA A 14 29.62 2.97 29.26
CA ALA A 14 28.19 3.25 29.15
C ALA A 14 27.85 3.55 27.69
N SER A 15 26.82 2.86 27.19
CA SER A 15 26.20 3.02 25.86
C SER A 15 26.75 2.13 24.74
N LEU A 16 27.04 0.86 25.06
CA LEU A 16 26.61 -0.22 24.17
C LEU A 16 25.06 -0.18 24.16
N TYR A 17 24.44 -0.45 23.00
CA TYR A 17 22.99 -0.30 22.69
C TYR A 17 22.56 1.02 22.03
N LEU A 18 23.22 1.42 20.94
CA LEU A 18 22.60 2.32 19.95
C LEU A 18 22.89 1.95 18.47
N ASP A 19 23.58 0.83 18.21
CA ASP A 19 24.04 0.51 16.85
C ASP A 19 23.09 -0.39 16.01
N ASN A 20 21.90 -0.74 16.51
CA ASN A 20 20.93 -1.54 15.75
C ASN A 20 19.60 -0.83 15.48
N ILE A 21 19.63 0.49 15.28
CA ILE A 21 18.53 1.16 14.58
C ILE A 21 18.87 1.13 13.09
N PRO A 22 18.11 0.45 12.22
CA PRO A 22 18.30 0.58 10.78
C PRO A 22 18.12 2.05 10.41
N ARG A 23 19.25 2.72 10.12
CA ARG A 23 19.28 4.09 9.61
C ARG A 23 18.42 4.11 8.35
N ARG A 24 17.35 4.92 8.39
CA ARG A 24 16.60 5.34 7.20
C ARG A 24 17.61 5.64 6.11
N ARG A 25 17.56 4.92 4.98
CA ARG A 25 18.34 5.30 3.80
C ARG A 25 17.90 6.71 3.41
N SER A 26 18.85 7.63 3.55
CA SER A 26 18.77 9.00 3.07
C SER A 26 18.39 8.98 1.59
N PHE A 27 17.33 9.71 1.30
CA PHE A 27 16.82 9.99 -0.03
C PHE A 27 17.72 11.05 -0.63
N ASP A 28 18.89 10.68 -1.16
CA ASP A 28 19.71 11.62 -1.92
C ASP A 28 20.49 10.94 -3.06
N SER A 29 20.23 11.45 -4.26
CA SER A 29 21.04 11.35 -5.48
C SER A 29 21.17 9.98 -6.17
N LEU A 30 20.09 9.51 -6.81
CA LEU A 30 20.22 8.68 -8.02
C LEU A 30 20.53 9.59 -9.22
N THR A 31 21.77 10.05 -9.32
CA THR A 31 22.31 10.56 -10.59
C THR A 31 22.85 9.39 -11.39
N LYS A 32 21.99 8.83 -12.23
CA LYS A 32 22.33 8.29 -13.54
C LYS A 32 21.03 7.97 -14.25
N THR A 33 20.92 8.51 -15.45
CA THR A 33 20.11 8.08 -16.57
C THR A 33 20.17 6.56 -16.75
N GLU A 34 19.51 5.81 -15.87
CA GLU A 34 18.99 4.51 -16.26
C GLU A 34 17.78 4.82 -17.11
N ALA A 35 18.03 4.75 -18.42
CA ALA A 35 17.03 4.80 -19.46
C ALA A 35 15.77 4.10 -18.97
N TYR A 36 14.67 4.86 -19.01
CA TYR A 36 13.30 4.41 -18.93
C TYR A 36 13.21 3.07 -19.68
N ARG A 37 13.35 1.95 -18.95
CA ARG A 37 13.10 0.64 -19.52
C ARG A 37 11.60 0.67 -19.74
N SER A 38 11.24 0.96 -20.99
CA SER A 38 9.87 0.92 -21.48
C SER A 38 9.22 -0.31 -20.87
N PRO A 39 8.15 -0.15 -20.07
CA PRO A 39 7.56 -1.28 -19.40
C PRO A 39 7.23 -2.31 -20.47
N THR A 40 7.82 -3.48 -20.29
CA THR A 40 7.54 -4.72 -20.99
C THR A 40 6.06 -4.73 -21.35
N PHE A 41 5.74 -4.80 -22.65
CA PHE A 41 4.39 -4.80 -23.23
C PHE A 41 3.32 -5.17 -22.19
N ILE A 42 2.36 -4.27 -21.93
CA ILE A 42 1.15 -4.61 -21.19
C ILE A 42 0.47 -5.70 -22.04
N ARG A 43 0.71 -6.98 -21.75
CA ARG A 43 0.18 -8.11 -22.54
C ARG A 43 -1.18 -8.56 -22.04
N HIS A 44 -1.56 -8.10 -20.84
CA HIS A 44 -2.66 -8.66 -20.08
C HIS A 44 -3.78 -7.66 -19.76
N GLY A 45 -3.61 -6.41 -20.22
CA GLY A 45 -4.50 -5.30 -19.92
C GLY A 45 -4.30 -4.75 -18.52
N GLY A 46 -5.39 -4.39 -17.84
CA GLY A 46 -5.34 -3.74 -16.53
C GLY A 46 -6.55 -4.00 -15.67
N ILE A 47 -6.48 -3.58 -14.41
CA ILE A 47 -7.63 -3.58 -13.48
C ILE A 47 -7.92 -2.14 -13.11
N SER A 48 -9.19 -1.73 -13.21
CA SER A 48 -9.67 -0.53 -12.54
C SER A 48 -10.35 -0.89 -11.22
N LEU A 49 -9.92 -0.24 -10.14
CA LEU A 49 -10.61 -0.26 -8.85
C LEU A 49 -11.30 1.08 -8.65
N ASN A 50 -12.60 1.10 -8.44
CA ASN A 50 -13.33 2.27 -7.95
C ASN A 50 -13.73 2.05 -6.48
N ILE A 51 -13.31 2.96 -5.60
CA ILE A 51 -13.83 3.03 -4.23
C ILE A 51 -15.08 3.92 -4.27
N ILE A 52 -16.25 3.33 -4.16
CA ILE A 52 -17.53 4.02 -4.36
C ILE A 52 -17.90 4.83 -3.12
N LYS A 53 -18.11 4.13 -1.99
CA LYS A 53 -18.59 4.75 -0.75
C LYS A 53 -18.21 3.93 0.48
N SER A 54 -18.19 4.59 1.62
CA SER A 54 -18.21 3.96 2.93
C SER A 54 -19.63 3.89 3.50
N VAL A 55 -19.90 2.85 4.28
CA VAL A 55 -21.19 2.63 4.92
C VAL A 55 -20.98 2.23 6.38
N ASN A 56 -21.69 2.88 7.30
CA ASN A 56 -21.74 2.59 8.73
C ASN A 56 -20.37 2.43 9.41
N LEU A 57 -19.38 3.26 9.04
CA LEU A 57 -18.05 3.22 9.65
C LEU A 57 -18.04 3.84 11.05
N HIS A 58 -18.72 3.16 11.99
CA HIS A 58 -18.76 3.50 13.40
C HIS A 58 -17.72 2.68 14.16
N THR A 59 -16.66 3.36 14.58
CA THR A 59 -15.69 2.79 15.53
C THR A 59 -16.12 3.11 16.94
N LYS A 60 -16.15 2.09 17.81
CA LYS A 60 -16.60 2.23 19.20
C LYS A 60 -15.81 3.34 19.91
N GLY A 61 -16.53 4.23 20.58
CA GLY A 61 -15.93 5.35 21.34
C GLY A 61 -15.63 6.62 20.54
N LEU A 62 -15.84 6.63 19.21
CA LEU A 62 -15.59 7.81 18.38
C LEU A 62 -16.91 8.41 17.87
N ARG A 63 -17.23 9.62 18.35
CA ARG A 63 -18.41 10.40 17.89
C ARG A 63 -18.25 11.03 16.51
N ARG A 64 -17.00 11.22 16.06
CA ARG A 64 -16.68 11.83 14.77
C ARG A 64 -15.60 11.00 14.08
N PRO A 65 -15.95 10.33 12.97
CA PRO A 65 -15.01 9.48 12.27
C PRO A 65 -13.97 10.37 11.59
N LYS A 66 -12.73 9.90 11.55
CA LYS A 66 -11.64 10.57 10.80
C LYS A 66 -10.73 9.51 10.20
N TYR A 67 -11.07 9.06 9.00
CA TYR A 67 -10.37 8.00 8.32
C TYR A 67 -10.02 8.36 6.88
N TYR A 68 -9.12 7.58 6.30
CA TYR A 68 -8.84 7.59 4.86
C TYR A 68 -8.67 6.15 4.39
N VAL A 69 -8.77 5.95 3.08
CA VAL A 69 -8.51 4.67 2.43
C VAL A 69 -7.15 4.72 1.77
N GLU A 70 -6.34 3.71 2.00
CA GLU A 70 -5.05 3.51 1.34
C GLU A 70 -5.18 2.33 0.38
N VAL A 71 -4.74 2.53 -0.86
CA VAL A 71 -4.74 1.51 -1.90
C VAL A 71 -3.30 1.27 -2.32
N ALA A 72 -2.89 0.01 -2.33
CA ALA A 72 -1.58 -0.40 -2.79
C ALA A 72 -1.68 -1.46 -3.91
N TYR A 73 -0.77 -1.38 -4.87
CA TYR A 73 -0.49 -2.43 -5.84
C TYR A 73 0.90 -2.97 -5.58
N GLU A 74 1.01 -4.25 -5.29
CA GLU A 74 2.24 -4.88 -4.85
C GLU A 74 2.52 -6.14 -5.66
N ASN A 75 3.80 -6.44 -5.87
CA ASN A 75 4.23 -7.79 -6.24
C ASN A 75 4.87 -8.49 -5.01
N GLU A 76 5.46 -9.66 -5.19
CA GLU A 76 6.04 -10.45 -4.07
C GLU A 76 7.05 -9.69 -3.20
N ASN A 77 7.75 -8.69 -3.72
CA ASN A 77 8.85 -8.01 -3.01
C ASN A 77 8.87 -6.49 -3.14
N ASP A 78 7.93 -5.89 -3.89
CA ASP A 78 7.95 -4.46 -4.19
C ASP A 78 6.55 -3.86 -4.25
N VAL A 79 6.43 -2.63 -3.75
CA VAL A 79 5.21 -1.83 -3.82
C VAL A 79 5.29 -0.96 -5.07
N LYS A 80 4.59 -1.37 -6.12
CA LYS A 80 4.56 -0.66 -7.41
C LYS A 80 3.75 0.62 -7.35
N TYR A 81 2.72 0.64 -6.51
CA TYR A 81 1.82 1.79 -6.37
C TYR A 81 1.29 1.88 -4.95
N LEU A 82 1.19 3.11 -4.44
CA LEU A 82 0.57 3.40 -3.16
C LEU A 82 -0.08 4.78 -3.22
N GLU A 83 -1.39 4.86 -2.97
CA GLU A 83 -2.10 6.13 -2.93
C GLU A 83 -3.15 6.15 -1.82
N ARG A 84 -3.40 7.34 -1.29
CA ARG A 84 -4.39 7.59 -0.24
C ARG A 84 -5.56 8.40 -0.78
N SER A 85 -6.76 8.13 -0.27
CA SER A 85 -7.90 9.00 -0.45
C SER A 85 -7.75 10.29 0.38
N GLN A 86 -8.63 11.24 0.14
CA GLN A 86 -8.86 12.34 1.08
C GLN A 86 -9.33 11.82 2.44
N ILE A 87 -9.20 12.65 3.47
CA ILE A 87 -9.74 12.36 4.81
C ILE A 87 -11.26 12.49 4.78
N LEU A 88 -11.94 11.49 5.32
CA LEU A 88 -13.39 11.38 5.40
C LEU A 88 -13.84 11.58 6.85
N THR A 89 -14.86 12.44 7.02
CA THR A 89 -15.36 12.86 8.34
C THR A 89 -16.79 12.41 8.62
N LYS A 90 -17.38 11.64 7.71
CA LYS A 90 -18.73 11.06 7.82
C LYS A 90 -18.65 9.54 7.88
N HIS A 91 -19.54 8.92 8.66
CA HIS A 91 -19.65 7.46 8.77
C HIS A 91 -20.14 6.82 7.47
N ASN A 92 -20.95 7.57 6.71
CA ASN A 92 -21.36 7.27 5.35
C ASN A 92 -20.82 8.39 4.44
N ALA A 93 -19.89 8.07 3.55
CA ALA A 93 -19.28 9.04 2.67
C ALA A 93 -19.13 8.47 1.25
N THR A 94 -19.51 9.25 0.25
CA THR A 94 -19.10 8.99 -1.14
C THR A 94 -17.62 9.29 -1.26
N ILE A 95 -16.89 8.39 -1.91
CA ILE A 95 -15.45 8.50 -2.13
C ILE A 95 -15.20 8.71 -3.63
N ASP A 96 -15.87 7.91 -4.47
CA ASP A 96 -15.82 7.90 -5.93
C ASP A 96 -14.43 8.18 -6.50
N LYS A 97 -13.48 7.35 -6.08
CA LYS A 97 -12.08 7.46 -6.49
C LYS A 97 -11.66 6.20 -7.25
N GLN A 98 -11.28 6.42 -8.51
CA GLN A 98 -10.85 5.36 -9.41
C GLN A 98 -9.31 5.27 -9.48
N TYR A 99 -8.84 4.03 -9.51
CA TYR A 99 -7.44 3.65 -9.63
C TYR A 99 -7.29 2.70 -10.80
N PHE A 100 -6.20 2.79 -11.55
CA PHE A 100 -5.90 1.89 -12.64
C PHE A 100 -4.54 1.22 -12.44
N PHE A 101 -4.52 -0.11 -12.55
CA PHE A 101 -3.33 -0.93 -12.38
C PHE A 101 -3.06 -1.71 -13.66
N PRO A 102 -1.97 -1.39 -14.41
CA PRO A 102 -1.56 -2.25 -15.51
C PRO A 102 -1.11 -3.60 -14.96
N ILE A 103 -1.58 -4.69 -15.59
CA ILE A 103 -1.20 -6.05 -15.20
C ILE A 103 0.04 -6.44 -16.01
N GLU A 104 1.16 -6.61 -15.32
CA GLU A 104 2.37 -7.16 -15.92
C GLU A 104 2.42 -8.68 -15.77
N ASN A 105 2.00 -9.21 -14.61
CA ASN A 105 2.05 -10.64 -14.34
C ASN A 105 0.97 -11.09 -13.35
N PHE A 106 0.05 -11.96 -13.79
CA PHE A 106 -1.01 -12.50 -12.94
C PHE A 106 -0.54 -13.32 -11.73
N ARG A 107 0.69 -13.88 -11.72
CA ARG A 107 1.05 -14.87 -10.70
C ARG A 107 1.21 -14.27 -9.31
N ASN A 108 1.91 -13.14 -9.23
CA ASN A 108 2.45 -12.64 -7.96
C ASN A 108 2.07 -11.18 -7.71
N GLU A 109 0.97 -10.68 -8.30
CA GLU A 109 0.48 -9.32 -8.12
C GLU A 109 -0.77 -9.26 -7.23
N TYR A 110 -0.83 -8.22 -6.40
CA TYR A 110 -1.85 -8.05 -5.37
C TYR A 110 -2.38 -6.62 -5.35
N ILE A 111 -3.70 -6.48 -5.19
CA ILE A 111 -4.34 -5.22 -4.81
C ILE A 111 -4.64 -5.30 -3.32
N ILE A 112 -4.22 -4.29 -2.59
CA ILE A 112 -4.47 -4.15 -1.15
C ILE A 112 -5.23 -2.87 -0.91
N ILE A 113 -6.32 -2.96 -0.15
CA ILE A 113 -7.11 -1.80 0.28
C ILE A 113 -7.11 -1.82 1.80
N LYS A 114 -6.76 -0.71 2.42
CA LYS A 114 -6.72 -0.53 3.88
C LYS A 114 -7.55 0.68 4.25
N VAL A 115 -8.24 0.60 5.37
CA VAL A 115 -8.99 1.72 5.95
C VAL A 115 -8.33 2.07 7.27
N ILE A 116 -7.89 3.32 7.37
CA ILE A 116 -7.07 3.79 8.48
C ILE A 116 -7.80 4.94 9.15
N GLU A 117 -8.17 4.76 10.41
CA GLU A 117 -8.80 5.79 11.24
C GLU A 117 -7.81 6.28 12.29
N ARG A 118 -7.48 7.59 12.24
CA ARG A 118 -6.55 8.22 13.19
C ARG A 118 -5.23 7.46 13.39
N GLY A 119 -4.71 6.84 12.32
CA GLY A 119 -3.48 6.05 12.34
C GLY A 119 -3.66 4.58 12.73
N VAL A 120 -4.87 4.15 13.07
CA VAL A 120 -5.20 2.76 13.41
C VAL A 120 -5.83 2.07 12.20
N LEU A 121 -5.33 0.88 11.86
CA LEU A 121 -5.95 0.04 10.83
C LEU A 121 -7.29 -0.50 11.35
N ILE A 122 -8.39 -0.07 10.73
CA ILE A 122 -9.74 -0.53 11.05
C ILE A 122 -10.27 -1.54 10.03
N GLY A 123 -9.54 -1.80 8.94
CA GLY A 123 -9.85 -2.93 8.09
C GLY A 123 -9.01 -2.97 6.84
N SER A 124 -8.89 -4.16 6.26
CA SER A 124 -8.14 -4.35 5.04
C SER A 124 -8.63 -5.54 4.25
N ILE A 125 -8.31 -5.52 2.97
CA ILE A 125 -8.43 -6.67 2.07
C ILE A 125 -7.17 -6.75 1.22
N LYS A 126 -6.69 -7.97 1.01
CA LYS A 126 -5.60 -8.29 0.07
C LYS A 126 -6.14 -9.29 -0.94
N ARG A 127 -6.11 -8.94 -2.22
CA ARG A 127 -6.63 -9.78 -3.32
C ARG A 127 -5.54 -10.03 -4.34
N LYS A 128 -5.42 -11.28 -4.78
CA LYS A 128 -4.57 -11.65 -5.92
C LYS A 128 -5.20 -11.11 -7.20
N VAL A 129 -4.40 -10.47 -8.04
CA VAL A 129 -4.83 -9.93 -9.35
C VAL A 129 -5.40 -11.03 -10.23
N ARG A 130 -4.83 -12.25 -10.19
CA ARG A 130 -5.37 -13.41 -10.91
C ARG A 130 -6.82 -13.71 -10.58
N ASP A 131 -7.20 -13.60 -9.31
CA ASP A 131 -8.55 -13.97 -8.87
C ASP A 131 -9.55 -12.90 -9.30
N ILE A 132 -9.16 -11.63 -9.24
CA ILE A 132 -9.97 -10.52 -9.74
C ILE A 132 -10.14 -10.62 -11.25
N ALA A 133 -9.07 -10.95 -11.97
CA ALA A 133 -9.08 -11.00 -13.42
C ALA A 133 -9.86 -12.20 -14.00
N ARG A 134 -10.37 -13.12 -13.16
CA ARG A 134 -11.31 -14.16 -13.62
C ARG A 134 -12.64 -13.54 -14.04
N ASP A 135 -13.08 -12.52 -13.30
CA ASP A 135 -14.32 -11.82 -13.55
C ASP A 135 -14.04 -10.52 -14.31
N ASP A 136 -14.88 -10.17 -15.27
CA ASP A 136 -14.74 -8.91 -16.01
C ASP A 136 -15.21 -7.70 -15.18
N PHE A 137 -16.13 -7.94 -14.25
CA PHE A 137 -16.75 -6.95 -13.39
C PHE A 137 -17.13 -7.57 -12.05
N LYS A 138 -16.87 -6.85 -10.96
CA LYS A 138 -17.28 -7.25 -9.61
C LYS A 138 -17.55 -6.03 -8.74
N ILE A 139 -18.65 -6.06 -7.98
CA ILE A 139 -18.88 -5.14 -6.86
C ILE A 139 -18.77 -5.94 -5.56
N GLU A 140 -18.03 -5.41 -4.58
CA GLU A 140 -17.79 -6.08 -3.31
C GLU A 140 -17.90 -5.10 -2.14
N ALA A 141 -18.48 -5.56 -1.05
CA ALA A 141 -18.45 -4.86 0.23
C ALA A 141 -17.29 -5.41 1.08
N ILE A 142 -16.32 -4.55 1.40
CA ILE A 142 -15.20 -4.87 2.29
C ILE A 142 -15.62 -4.57 3.72
N ASN A 143 -15.97 -5.61 4.46
CA ASN A 143 -16.31 -5.49 5.88
C ASN A 143 -15.07 -5.10 6.70
N LEU A 144 -15.24 -4.13 7.59
CA LEU A 144 -14.14 -3.62 8.40
C LEU A 144 -14.13 -4.29 9.79
N PRO A 145 -13.11 -5.13 10.11
CA PRO A 145 -12.96 -5.68 11.45
C PRO A 145 -12.86 -4.55 12.49
N ASN A 146 -13.50 -4.70 13.66
CA ASN A 146 -13.60 -3.67 14.71
C ASN A 146 -14.67 -2.59 14.48
N THR A 147 -15.41 -2.65 13.38
CA THR A 147 -16.70 -1.93 13.24
C THR A 147 -17.86 -2.89 13.49
N SER A 148 -19.00 -2.42 13.99
CA SER A 148 -20.16 -3.29 14.25
C SER A 148 -20.87 -3.78 12.98
N SER A 149 -20.86 -2.96 11.91
CA SER A 149 -21.50 -3.25 10.62
C SER A 149 -20.88 -2.45 9.45
N GLY A 150 -19.70 -1.89 9.67
CA GLY A 150 -19.08 -0.97 8.73
C GLY A 150 -18.43 -1.68 7.56
N HIS A 151 -18.63 -1.14 6.36
CA HIS A 151 -17.97 -1.64 5.15
C HIS A 151 -17.64 -0.53 4.17
N ILE A 152 -16.75 -0.83 3.23
CA ILE A 152 -16.51 0.00 2.04
C ILE A 152 -17.00 -0.75 0.81
N LEU A 153 -17.78 -0.07 -0.02
CA LEU A 153 -18.23 -0.61 -1.30
C LEU A 153 -17.18 -0.28 -2.37
N VAL A 154 -16.70 -1.31 -3.04
CA VAL A 154 -15.72 -1.20 -4.12
C VAL A 154 -16.24 -1.87 -5.38
N GLN A 155 -15.81 -1.36 -6.52
CA GLN A 155 -16.03 -1.95 -7.83
C GLN A 155 -14.68 -2.25 -8.48
N LEU A 156 -14.55 -3.44 -9.05
CA LEU A 156 -13.39 -3.92 -9.77
C LEU A 156 -13.81 -4.24 -11.21
N ASN A 157 -13.12 -3.66 -12.19
CA ASN A 157 -13.32 -4.01 -13.60
C ASN A 157 -12.00 -4.43 -14.22
N ARG A 158 -12.03 -5.51 -15.01
CA ARG A 158 -10.90 -5.93 -15.83
C ARG A 158 -10.98 -5.28 -17.20
N HIS A 159 -9.88 -4.67 -17.61
CA HIS A 159 -9.68 -4.15 -18.96
C HIS A 159 -8.84 -5.15 -19.73
N LYS A 160 -9.40 -5.73 -20.79
CA LYS A 160 -8.68 -6.67 -21.67
C LYS A 160 -8.08 -5.89 -22.84
N ILE A 161 -6.91 -6.30 -23.29
CA ILE A 161 -6.38 -5.87 -24.59
C ILE A 161 -7.01 -6.77 -25.64
N PRO A 162 -7.68 -6.22 -26.67
CA PRO A 162 -8.24 -7.00 -27.76
C PRO A 162 -7.17 -7.88 -28.42
N ALA A 163 -7.52 -9.12 -28.78
CA ALA A 163 -6.61 -10.00 -29.52
C ALA A 163 -6.19 -9.39 -30.87
N SER A 164 -7.03 -8.56 -31.47
CA SER A 164 -6.77 -7.83 -32.72
C SER A 164 -5.75 -6.71 -32.61
N SER A 165 -5.33 -6.35 -31.39
CA SER A 165 -4.35 -5.29 -31.10
C SER A 165 -3.00 -5.83 -30.63
N LEU A 166 -2.82 -7.16 -30.66
CA LEU A 166 -1.51 -7.79 -30.47
C LEU A 166 -0.81 -7.86 -31.84
N PRO A 167 0.45 -7.39 -31.95
CA PRO A 167 1.22 -7.47 -33.19
C PRO A 167 1.55 -8.92 -33.59
#